data_AF-A0A1I0HMB7-F1
#
_entry.id   AF-A0A1I0HMB7-F1
#
_cell.length_a   1.000
_cell.length_b   1.000
_cell.length_c   1.000
_cell.angle_alpha   90.00
_cell.angle_beta   90.00
_cell.angle_gamma   90.00
#
_symmetry.space_group_name_H-M   'P 1'
#
loop_
_entity.id
_entity.type
_entity.pdbx_description
1 polymer ?
#
loop_
_entity_poly.entity_id
_entity_poly.type
_entity_poly.pdbx_seq_one_letter_code
_entity_poly.pdbx_strand_id
1 'polypeptide(L)'
;MIKKRELHQRISWALFFAYLILLVYIMFFSDALGRGPHEDYSYNLVPLREIRRFYEYRKTLGFGAFFLNTYGNVICFLPFGFILPIITKIGESCFTTVLLSFMLSLSIETAQLAFKVGSFDVDDMILNLLGGLVGYIAVYTLKMLLGVRRRAVTRKEGCDNV
;
A
#
# COMPACT_ATOMS: atom_id res chain seq x y z
N MET A 1 20.62 -15.33 -22.36
CA MET A 1 20.29 -14.23 -21.42
C MET A 1 18.79 -13.94 -21.28
N ILE A 2 17.95 -14.14 -22.31
CA ILE A 2 16.50 -13.84 -22.29
C ILE A 2 15.73 -14.64 -21.21
N LYS A 3 16.07 -15.93 -20.99
CA LYS A 3 15.45 -16.77 -19.94
C LYS A 3 15.57 -16.22 -18.51
N LYS A 4 16.66 -15.50 -18.18
CA LYS A 4 16.82 -14.93 -16.82
C LYS A 4 15.86 -13.76 -16.60
N ARG A 5 15.63 -12.91 -17.60
CA ARG A 5 14.71 -11.76 -17.48
C ARG A 5 13.25 -12.21 -17.30
N GLU A 6 12.85 -13.22 -18.06
CA GLU A 6 11.57 -13.91 -17.92
C GLU A 6 11.37 -14.49 -16.52
N LEU A 7 12.40 -15.14 -15.95
CA LEU A 7 12.33 -15.72 -14.60
C LEU A 7 12.16 -14.65 -13.51
N HIS A 8 12.91 -13.55 -13.57
CA HIS A 8 12.78 -12.45 -12.59
C HIS A 8 11.39 -11.80 -12.65
N GLN A 9 10.82 -11.64 -13.84
CA GLN A 9 9.45 -11.14 -13.99
C GLN A 9 8.43 -12.11 -13.38
N ARG A 10 8.54 -13.41 -13.65
CA ARG A 10 7.64 -14.43 -13.07
C ARG A 10 7.72 -14.47 -11.54
N ILE A 11 8.93 -14.41 -10.98
CA ILE A 11 9.14 -14.35 -9.53
C ILE A 11 8.53 -13.06 -8.94
N SER A 12 8.74 -11.91 -9.59
CA SER A 12 8.18 -10.64 -9.13
C SER A 12 6.65 -10.66 -9.11
N TRP A 13 6.02 -11.23 -10.14
CA TRP A 13 4.58 -11.44 -10.17
C TRP A 13 4.12 -12.42 -9.09
N ALA A 14 4.81 -13.54 -8.90
CA ALA A 14 4.48 -14.51 -7.86
C ALA A 14 4.54 -13.88 -6.45
N LEU A 15 5.59 -13.10 -6.17
CA LEU A 15 5.73 -12.37 -4.90
C LEU A 15 4.65 -11.30 -4.74
N PHE A 16 4.30 -10.60 -5.83
CA PHE A 16 3.23 -9.60 -5.80
C PHE A 16 1.86 -10.24 -5.51
N PHE A 17 1.54 -11.38 -6.13
CA PHE A 17 0.30 -12.10 -5.83
C PHE A 17 0.29 -12.68 -4.40
N ALA A 18 1.41 -13.25 -3.94
CA ALA A 18 1.54 -13.69 -2.56
C ALA A 18 1.33 -12.53 -1.57
N TYR A 19 1.89 -11.36 -1.88
CA TYR A 19 1.65 -10.13 -1.14
C TYR A 19 0.17 -9.71 -1.17
N LEU A 20 -0.51 -9.76 -2.31
CA LEU A 20 -1.94 -9.41 -2.38
C LEU A 20 -2.81 -10.36 -1.54
N ILE A 21 -2.49 -11.66 -1.54
CA ILE A 21 -3.17 -12.63 -0.67
C ILE A 21 -2.94 -12.28 0.80
N LEU A 22 -1.70 -11.96 1.19
CA LEU A 22 -1.37 -11.53 2.54
C LEU A 22 -2.07 -10.22 2.92
N LEU A 23 -2.13 -9.26 1.99
CA LEU A 23 -2.84 -8.00 2.17
C LEU A 23 -4.32 -8.25 2.45
N VAL A 24 -5.00 -9.05 1.61
CA VAL A 24 -6.41 -9.39 1.83
C VAL A 24 -6.59 -10.14 3.15
N TYR A 25 -5.71 -11.08 3.48
CA TYR A 25 -5.76 -11.79 4.76
C TYR A 25 -5.66 -10.84 5.96
N ILE A 26 -4.65 -9.96 5.98
CA ILE A 26 -4.51 -8.95 7.03
C ILE A 26 -5.74 -8.03 7.05
N MET A 27 -6.25 -7.66 5.87
CA MET A 27 -7.39 -6.77 5.81
C MET A 27 -8.67 -7.42 6.32
N PHE A 28 -8.88 -8.72 6.16
CA PHE A 28 -10.11 -9.39 6.57
C PHE A 28 -10.06 -9.97 7.98
N PHE A 29 -8.88 -10.44 8.41
CA PHE A 29 -8.74 -11.31 9.58
C PHE A 29 -7.79 -10.75 10.63
N SER A 30 -7.31 -9.51 10.50
CA SER A 30 -6.45 -8.91 11.51
C SER A 30 -7.26 -8.37 12.69
N ASP A 31 -7.32 -9.15 13.77
CA ASP A 31 -7.84 -8.71 15.07
C ASP A 31 -7.11 -7.46 15.58
N ALA A 32 -5.81 -7.34 15.27
CA ALA A 32 -4.98 -6.19 15.64
C ALA A 32 -5.40 -4.88 14.96
N LEU A 33 -6.10 -4.98 13.82
CA LEU A 33 -6.73 -3.86 13.11
C LEU A 33 -8.22 -3.73 13.42
N GLY A 34 -8.74 -4.49 14.40
CA GLY A 34 -10.17 -4.49 14.75
C GLY A 34 -11.07 -5.13 13.69
N ARG A 35 -10.52 -6.02 12.84
CA ARG A 35 -11.25 -6.74 11.80
C ARG A 35 -11.78 -8.05 12.38
N GLY A 36 -13.04 -8.40 12.13
CA GLY A 36 -13.65 -9.61 12.65
C GLY A 36 -15.16 -9.68 12.34
N PRO A 37 -15.81 -10.84 12.56
CA PRO A 37 -17.23 -10.99 12.34
C PRO A 37 -18.03 -10.05 13.26
N HIS A 38 -18.95 -9.28 12.68
CA HIS A 38 -19.89 -8.44 13.43
C HIS A 38 -21.32 -8.91 13.15
N GLU A 39 -22.19 -8.90 14.18
CA GLU A 39 -23.60 -9.29 14.00
C GLU A 39 -24.35 -8.30 13.09
N ASP A 40 -24.02 -7.01 13.23
CA ASP A 40 -24.61 -5.90 12.47
C ASP A 40 -23.65 -5.33 11.41
N TYR A 41 -24.23 -4.67 10.41
CA TYR A 41 -23.46 -3.89 9.44
C TYR A 41 -22.86 -2.65 10.13
N SER A 42 -21.54 -2.54 10.10
CA SER A 42 -20.82 -1.34 10.54
C SER A 42 -20.32 -0.55 9.32
N TYR A 43 -20.54 0.75 9.29
CA TYR A 43 -19.98 1.64 8.28
C TYR A 43 -19.72 3.04 8.85
N ASN A 44 -18.60 3.64 8.44
CA ASN A 44 -18.24 5.02 8.68
C ASN A 44 -18.05 5.74 7.35
N LEU A 45 -19.03 6.59 7.01
CA LEU A 45 -18.99 7.43 5.81
C LEU A 45 -18.53 8.86 6.10
N VAL A 46 -18.28 9.19 7.38
CA VAL A 46 -17.85 10.53 7.79
C VAL A 46 -16.33 10.55 7.81
N PRO A 47 -15.68 11.33 6.92
CA PRO A 47 -14.24 11.45 6.93
C PRO A 47 -13.72 12.01 8.25
N LEU A 48 -12.54 11.54 8.66
CA LEU A 48 -11.78 11.84 9.86
C LEU A 48 -12.46 11.45 11.19
N ARG A 49 -13.59 10.76 11.15
CA ARG A 49 -14.35 10.43 12.36
C ARG A 49 -13.64 9.38 13.20
N GLU A 50 -13.17 8.29 12.59
CA GLU A 50 -12.49 7.21 13.30
C GLU A 50 -11.10 7.67 13.75
N ILE A 51 -10.38 8.41 12.90
CA ILE A 51 -9.10 9.03 13.27
C ILE A 51 -9.27 9.93 14.51
N ARG A 52 -10.31 10.77 14.54
CA ARG A 52 -10.60 11.64 15.68
C ARG A 52 -10.98 10.85 16.92
N ARG A 53 -11.81 9.81 16.78
CA ARG A 53 -12.20 8.92 17.88
C ARG A 53 -10.97 8.26 18.52
N PHE A 54 -10.10 7.64 17.72
CA PHE A 54 -8.90 7.03 18.27
C PHE A 54 -7.94 8.08 18.86
N TYR A 55 -7.87 9.30 18.32
CA TYR A 55 -7.07 10.38 18.88
C TYR A 55 -7.58 10.89 20.24
N GLU A 56 -8.90 11.07 20.37
CA GLU A 56 -9.55 11.55 21.60
C GLU A 56 -9.50 10.47 22.70
N TYR A 57 -9.78 9.21 22.34
CA TYR A 57 -9.79 8.08 23.28
C TYR A 57 -8.45 7.34 23.37
N ARG A 58 -7.35 7.92 22.87
CA ARG A 58 -6.00 7.30 22.85
C ARG A 58 -5.51 6.82 24.21
N LYS A 59 -5.92 7.49 25.30
CA LYS A 59 -5.54 7.14 26.68
C LYS A 59 -6.30 5.93 27.20
N THR A 60 -7.49 5.67 26.66
CA THR A 60 -8.40 4.60 27.09
C THR A 60 -8.29 3.36 26.19
N LEU A 61 -8.13 3.56 24.87
CA LEU A 61 -7.98 2.48 23.87
C LEU A 61 -6.54 1.99 23.72
N GLY A 62 -5.57 2.77 24.23
CA GLY A 62 -4.14 2.49 24.11
C GLY A 62 -3.52 3.04 22.82
N PHE A 63 -2.30 3.55 22.94
CA PHE A 63 -1.55 4.14 21.82
C PHE A 63 -1.32 3.15 20.66
N GLY A 64 -1.17 1.86 20.97
CA GLY A 64 -0.97 0.80 19.97
C GLY A 64 -2.15 0.64 19.01
N ALA A 65 -3.38 0.68 19.51
CA ALA A 65 -4.58 0.55 18.69
C ALA A 65 -4.79 1.76 17.75
N PHE A 66 -4.53 2.98 18.26
CA PHE A 66 -4.51 4.20 17.44
C PHE A 66 -3.45 4.10 16.34
N PHE A 67 -2.24 3.67 16.68
CA PHE A 67 -1.15 3.56 15.72
C PHE A 67 -1.44 2.50 14.66
N LEU A 68 -1.97 1.33 15.04
CA LEU A 68 -2.31 0.25 14.12
C LEU A 68 -3.44 0.64 13.17
N ASN A 69 -4.52 1.28 13.65
CA ASN A 69 -5.58 1.75 12.76
C ASN A 69 -5.10 2.88 11.82
N THR A 70 -4.36 3.85 12.35
CA THR A 70 -3.96 5.04 11.57
C THR A 70 -2.81 4.74 10.60
N TYR A 71 -1.81 3.96 11.02
CA TYR A 71 -0.61 3.70 10.22
C TYR A 71 -0.59 2.31 9.62
N GLY A 72 -1.30 1.32 10.19
CA GLY A 72 -1.33 -0.05 9.68
C GLY A 72 -1.87 -0.12 8.26
N ASN A 73 -2.98 0.57 7.99
CA ASN A 73 -3.56 0.68 6.63
C ASN A 73 -2.56 1.31 5.62
N VAL A 74 -1.91 2.40 6.01
CA VAL A 74 -0.86 3.04 5.19
C VAL A 74 0.30 2.08 4.91
N ILE A 75 0.80 1.39 5.94
CA ILE A 75 1.92 0.44 5.84
C ILE A 75 1.54 -0.75 4.96
N CYS A 76 0.31 -1.25 5.08
CA CYS A 76 -0.21 -2.34 4.26
C CYS A 76 -0.25 -1.98 2.77
N PHE A 77 -0.59 -0.73 2.40
CA PHE A 77 -0.66 -0.30 1.00
C PHE A 77 0.66 0.23 0.41
N LEU A 78 1.66 0.52 1.23
CA LEU A 78 2.97 1.00 0.78
C LEU A 78 3.63 0.05 -0.25
N PRO A 79 3.70 -1.28 -0.03
CA PRO A 79 4.29 -2.19 -1.02
C PRO A 79 3.52 -2.21 -2.33
N PHE A 80 2.18 -2.04 -2.32
CA PHE A 80 1.40 -1.94 -3.55
C PHE A 80 1.85 -0.74 -4.40
N GLY A 81 1.93 0.45 -3.80
CA GLY A 81 2.39 1.66 -4.48
C GLY A 81 3.84 1.59 -4.96
N PHE A 82 4.69 0.87 -4.23
CA PHE A 82 6.10 0.69 -4.57
C PHE A 82 6.32 -0.31 -5.72
N ILE A 83 5.64 -1.46 -5.69
CA ILE A 83 5.90 -2.57 -6.60
C ILE A 83 5.19 -2.37 -7.94
N LEU A 84 3.98 -1.81 -7.95
CA LEU A 84 3.15 -1.69 -9.15
C LEU A 84 3.85 -0.95 -10.33
N PRO A 85 4.58 0.17 -10.11
CA PRO A 85 5.35 0.87 -11.15
C PRO A 85 6.64 0.15 -11.60
N ILE A 86 6.99 -0.97 -10.95
CA ILE A 86 8.16 -1.79 -11.29
C ILE A 86 7.73 -2.94 -12.21
N ILE A 87 6.59 -3.57 -11.90
CA ILE A 87 6.12 -4.77 -12.59
C ILE A 87 5.18 -4.49 -13.76
N THR A 88 4.53 -3.32 -13.79
CA THR A 88 3.59 -2.93 -14.86
C THR A 88 3.97 -1.59 -15.49
N LYS A 89 3.72 -1.45 -16.80
CA LYS A 89 3.84 -0.16 -17.50
C LYS A 89 2.73 0.82 -17.09
N ILE A 90 1.54 0.29 -16.79
CA ILE A 90 0.36 1.08 -16.42
C ILE A 90 0.59 1.79 -15.08
N GLY A 91 1.29 1.14 -14.14
CA GLY A 91 1.67 1.73 -12.86
C GLY A 91 2.79 2.77 -12.93
N GLU A 92 3.42 3.03 -14.08
CA GLU A 92 4.44 4.08 -14.16
C GLU A 92 3.85 5.49 -13.91
N SER A 93 2.57 5.69 -14.24
CA SER A 93 1.85 6.91 -13.93
C SER A 93 1.47 6.96 -12.44
N CYS A 94 1.81 8.07 -11.78
CA CYS A 94 1.41 8.34 -10.40
C CYS A 94 -0.12 8.29 -10.26
N PHE A 95 -0.83 8.97 -11.16
CA PHE A 95 -2.30 8.99 -11.17
C PHE A 95 -2.87 7.58 -11.25
N THR A 96 -2.34 6.74 -12.12
CA THR A 96 -2.84 5.37 -12.28
C THR A 96 -2.54 4.51 -11.07
N THR A 97 -1.37 4.63 -10.45
CA THR A 97 -1.04 3.89 -9.23
C THR A 97 -1.94 4.29 -8.07
N VAL A 98 -2.19 5.59 -7.91
CA VAL A 98 -3.10 6.13 -6.90
C VAL A 98 -4.53 5.67 -7.16
N LEU A 99 -5.00 5.73 -8.41
CA LEU A 99 -6.33 5.25 -8.80
C LEU A 99 -6.50 3.75 -8.55
N LEU A 100 -5.50 2.92 -8.89
CA LEU A 100 -5.55 1.48 -8.62
C LEU A 100 -5.49 1.18 -7.11
N SER A 101 -4.78 1.99 -6.33
CA SER A 101 -4.78 1.89 -4.85
C SER A 101 -6.17 2.21 -4.30
N PHE A 102 -6.81 3.27 -4.80
CA PHE A 102 -8.19 3.61 -4.45
C PHE A 102 -9.17 2.49 -4.81
N MET A 103 -9.11 1.98 -6.03
CA MET A 103 -10.02 0.92 -6.49
C MET A 103 -9.83 -0.38 -5.71
N LEU A 104 -8.58 -0.74 -5.39
CA LEU A 104 -8.29 -1.88 -4.53
C LEU A 104 -8.86 -1.68 -3.12
N SER A 105 -8.63 -0.52 -2.51
CA SER A 105 -9.18 -0.21 -1.18
C SER A 105 -10.70 -0.22 -1.18
N LEU A 106 -11.35 0.42 -2.16
CA LEU A 106 -12.81 0.41 -2.31
C LEU A 106 -13.34 -1.01 -2.43
N SER A 107 -12.66 -1.87 -3.20
CA SER A 107 -13.06 -3.27 -3.36
C SER A 107 -12.95 -4.04 -2.04
N ILE A 108 -11.90 -3.80 -1.26
CA ILE A 108 -11.69 -4.43 0.05
C ILE A 108 -12.78 -3.99 1.04
N GLU A 109 -13.00 -2.69 1.20
CA GLU A 109 -14.01 -2.12 2.11
C GLU A 109 -15.43 -2.59 1.75
N THR A 110 -15.76 -2.59 0.45
CA THR A 110 -17.06 -3.08 -0.04
C THR A 110 -17.24 -4.57 0.26
N ALA A 111 -16.19 -5.38 0.08
CA ALA A 111 -16.24 -6.79 0.37
C ALA A 111 -16.35 -7.06 1.89
N GLN A 112 -15.63 -6.32 2.73
CA GLN A 112 -15.76 -6.42 4.19
C GLN A 112 -17.18 -6.11 4.67
N LEU A 113 -17.81 -5.08 4.10
CA LEU A 113 -19.20 -4.74 4.36
C LEU A 113 -20.15 -5.86 3.90
N ALA A 114 -19.96 -6.38 2.68
CA ALA A 114 -20.80 -7.42 2.11
C ALA A 114 -20.75 -8.73 2.91
N PHE A 115 -19.56 -9.09 3.41
CA PHE A 115 -19.35 -10.31 4.19
C PHE A 115 -19.53 -10.13 5.71
N LYS A 116 -19.81 -8.91 6.19
CA LYS A 116 -19.95 -8.57 7.62
C LYS A 116 -18.74 -8.97 8.48
N VAL A 117 -17.55 -8.91 7.90
CA VAL A 117 -16.26 -9.28 8.53
C VAL A 117 -15.45 -8.04 8.93
N GLY A 118 -16.04 -6.87 8.83
CA GLY A 118 -15.44 -5.59 9.18
C GLY A 118 -16.41 -4.44 8.98
N SER A 119 -15.88 -3.23 8.98
CA SER A 119 -16.63 -2.00 8.76
C SER A 119 -16.18 -1.35 7.45
N PHE A 120 -17.11 -0.80 6.67
CA PHE A 120 -16.75 0.07 5.55
C PHE A 120 -16.28 1.41 6.14
N ASP A 121 -14.99 1.76 6.03
CA ASP A 121 -14.47 3.00 6.60
C ASP A 121 -13.79 3.89 5.54
N VAL A 122 -14.34 5.09 5.36
CA VAL A 122 -13.76 6.11 4.47
C VAL A 122 -12.38 6.57 4.96
N ASP A 123 -12.11 6.51 6.27
CA ASP A 123 -10.79 6.84 6.81
C ASP A 123 -9.75 5.80 6.37
N ASP A 124 -10.08 4.52 6.41
CA ASP A 124 -9.23 3.44 5.93
C ASP A 124 -8.93 3.58 4.43
N MET A 125 -9.95 3.96 3.63
CA MET A 125 -9.74 4.26 2.21
C MET A 125 -8.74 5.40 1.97
N ILE A 126 -8.82 6.47 2.76
CA ILE A 126 -7.91 7.61 2.67
C ILE A 126 -6.49 7.17 3.07
N LEU A 127 -6.36 6.40 4.15
CA LEU A 127 -5.07 5.90 4.63
C LEU A 127 -4.42 4.94 3.62
N ASN A 128 -5.20 4.06 3.00
CA ASN A 128 -4.73 3.15 1.95
C ASN A 128 -4.29 3.91 0.70
N LEU A 129 -5.03 4.96 0.31
CA LEU A 129 -4.64 5.86 -0.77
C LEU A 129 -3.30 6.54 -0.50
N LEU A 130 -3.11 7.04 0.74
CA LEU A 130 -1.85 7.63 1.19
C LEU A 130 -0.71 6.60 1.17
N GLY A 131 -0.95 5.36 1.60
CA GLY A 131 0.01 4.27 1.51
C GLY A 131 0.48 4.03 0.07
N GLY A 132 -0.46 3.95 -0.86
CA GLY A 132 -0.17 3.80 -2.29
C GLY A 132 0.65 4.97 -2.86
N LEU A 133 0.30 6.21 -2.48
CA LEU A 133 1.04 7.41 -2.90
C LEU A 133 2.46 7.43 -2.33
N VAL A 134 2.63 7.16 -1.03
CA VAL A 134 3.95 7.11 -0.37
C VAL A 134 4.82 6.03 -0.97
N GLY A 135 4.26 4.84 -1.24
CA GLY A 135 4.96 3.76 -1.93
C GLY A 135 5.45 4.16 -3.32
N TYR A 136 4.60 4.86 -4.10
CA TYR A 136 4.96 5.37 -5.42
C TYR A 136 6.09 6.39 -5.36
N ILE A 137 6.00 7.36 -4.44
CA ILE A 137 7.06 8.37 -4.24
C ILE A 137 8.38 7.69 -3.85
N ALA A 138 8.34 6.69 -2.97
CA ALA A 138 9.52 5.95 -2.54
C ALA A 138 10.22 5.25 -3.72
N VAL A 139 9.48 4.55 -4.59
CA VAL A 139 10.09 3.90 -5.76
C VAL A 139 10.60 4.92 -6.78
N TYR A 140 9.89 6.03 -6.98
CA TYR A 140 10.31 7.08 -7.91
C TYR A 140 11.61 7.74 -7.44
N THR A 141 11.70 8.12 -6.16
CA THR A 141 12.92 8.68 -5.57
C THR A 141 14.07 7.68 -5.67
N LEU A 142 13.85 6.39 -5.39
CA LEU A 142 14.87 5.36 -5.55
C LEU A 142 15.36 5.25 -7.00
N LYS A 143 14.46 5.22 -7.98
CA LYS A 143 14.81 5.18 -9.41
C LYS A 143 15.63 6.42 -9.80
N MET A 144 15.26 7.60 -9.31
CA MET A 144 16.00 8.85 -9.54
C MET A 144 17.42 8.76 -8.98
N LEU A 145 17.59 8.36 -7.72
CA LEU A 145 18.90 8.23 -7.06
C LEU A 145 19.81 7.22 -7.77
N LEU A 146 19.29 6.06 -8.15
CA LEU A 146 20.03 5.04 -8.91
C LEU A 146 20.40 5.55 -10.31
N GLY A 147 19.53 6.34 -10.95
CA GLY A 147 19.79 6.99 -12.24
C GLY A 147 20.90 8.03 -12.17
N VAL A 148 20.94 8.85 -11.12
CA VAL A 148 22.01 9.83 -10.86
C VAL A 148 23.35 9.12 -10.66
N ARG A 149 23.37 8.04 -9.84
CA ARG A 149 24.59 7.28 -9.57
C ARG A 149 25.18 6.64 -10.83
N ARG A 150 24.34 6.08 -11.71
CA ARG A 150 24.81 5.51 -12.99
C ARG A 150 25.49 6.56 -13.88
N ARG A 151 24.91 7.76 -14.00
CA ARG A 151 25.50 8.85 -14.80
C ARG A 151 26.84 9.32 -14.23
N ALA A 152 26.97 9.40 -12.90
CA ALA A 152 28.22 9.80 -12.25
C ALA A 152 29.35 8.78 -12.49
N VAL A 153 29.05 7.48 -12.45
CA VAL A 153 30.04 6.41 -12.72
C VAL A 153 30.50 6.46 -14.18
N THR A 154 29.58 6.50 -15.15
CA THR A 154 29.94 6.57 -16.58
C THR A 154 30.74 7.82 -16.93
N ARG A 155 30.46 8.97 -16.28
CA ARG A 155 31.24 10.19 -16.47
C ARG A 155 32.68 10.07 -15.95
N LYS A 156 32.89 9.35 -14.84
CA LYS A 156 34.21 9.13 -14.26
C LYS A 156 35.06 8.19 -15.13
N GLU A 157 34.48 7.07 -15.58
CA GLU A 157 35.15 6.16 -16.53
C GLU A 157 35.52 6.86 -17.85
N GLY A 158 34.73 7.81 -18.32
CA GLY A 158 35.07 8.61 -19.51
C GLY A 158 36.23 9.59 -19.31
N CYS A 159 36.49 10.07 -18.09
CA CYS A 159 37.62 10.95 -17.78
C CYS A 159 38.92 10.18 -17.50
N ASP A 160 38.83 8.97 -16.94
CA ASP A 160 40.01 8.15 -16.62
C ASP A 160 40.61 7.46 -17.88
N ASN A 161 39.90 7.47 -19.01
CA ASN A 161 40.31 6.87 -20.29
C ASN A 161 40.85 7.90 -21.33
N VAL A 162 41.14 9.14 -20.91
CA VAL A 162 41.74 10.21 -21.74
C VAL A 162 43.10 10.57 -21.18
#